data_AF-A0A4C1V4E6-F1
#
_entry.id   AF-A0A4C1V4E6-F1
#
_cell.length_a   1.000
_cell.length_b   1.000
_cell.length_c   1.000
_cell.angle_alpha   90.00
_cell.angle_beta   90.00
_cell.angle_gamma   90.00
#
_symmetry.space_group_name_H-M   'P 1'
#
loop_
_entity.id
_entity.type
_entity.pdbx_description
1 polymer ?
#
loop_
_entity_poly.entity_id
_entity_poly.type
_entity_poly.pdbx_seq_one_letter_code
_entity_poly.pdbx_strand_id
1 'polypeptide(L)'
;MSIRVAQNWFKSFQSGNFDIKDERRSGRPVTDKVTAIVEKVQQDRHISSYDIAEELGIDHKTVLSHLKKAGFKNNLNSWVLHELPERNLMNGVLIYDFLLKSNKPEPFLKILITDNEKWITHD
;
A
#
# COMPACT_ATOMS: atom_id res chain seq x y z
N MET A 1 -23.96 8.77 -40.98
CA MET A 1 -23.00 7.67 -40.79
C MET A 1 -22.42 7.34 -42.16
N SER A 2 -21.10 7.29 -42.34
CA SER A 2 -20.53 6.99 -43.67
C SER A 2 -20.65 5.50 -44.02
N ILE A 3 -20.70 5.16 -45.30
CA ILE A 3 -20.74 3.77 -45.79
C ILE A 3 -19.61 2.94 -45.17
N ARG A 4 -18.42 3.53 -45.03
CA ARG A 4 -17.25 2.89 -44.42
C ARG A 4 -17.46 2.53 -42.95
N VAL A 5 -18.11 3.41 -42.19
CA VAL A 5 -18.43 3.16 -40.77
C VAL A 5 -19.46 2.02 -40.66
N ALA A 6 -20.51 2.03 -41.49
CA ALA A 6 -21.51 0.97 -41.49
C ALA A 6 -20.93 -0.40 -41.85
N GLN A 7 -20.02 -0.46 -42.84
CA GLN A 7 -19.32 -1.70 -43.21
C GLN A 7 -18.41 -2.23 -42.08
N ASN A 8 -17.71 -1.36 -41.35
CA ASN A 8 -16.87 -1.77 -40.22
C ASN A 8 -17.70 -2.32 -39.04
N TRP A 9 -18.86 -1.71 -38.76
CA TRP A 9 -19.80 -2.24 -37.77
C TRP A 9 -20.35 -3.60 -38.17
N PHE A 10 -20.77 -3.77 -39.43
CA PHE A 10 -21.27 -5.04 -39.94
C PHE A 10 -20.24 -6.17 -39.80
N LYS A 11 -18.96 -5.89 -40.12
CA LYS A 11 -17.86 -6.85 -39.90
C LYS A 11 -17.66 -7.20 -38.42
N SER A 12 -17.73 -6.21 -37.53
CA SER A 12 -17.60 -6.45 -36.08
C SER A 12 -18.72 -7.34 -35.55
N PHE A 13 -19.96 -7.12 -35.98
CA PHE A 13 -21.09 -7.97 -35.62
C PHE A 13 -20.97 -9.39 -36.19
N GLN A 14 -20.49 -9.54 -37.43
CA GLN A 14 -20.22 -10.87 -38.00
C GLN A 14 -19.13 -11.63 -37.24
N SER A 15 -18.15 -10.91 -36.66
CA SER A 15 -17.12 -11.50 -35.81
C SER A 15 -17.60 -11.83 -34.38
N GLY A 16 -18.88 -11.58 -34.06
CA GLY A 16 -19.46 -11.82 -32.74
C GLY A 16 -19.17 -10.72 -31.71
N ASN A 17 -18.55 -9.61 -32.12
CA ASN A 17 -18.36 -8.44 -31.26
C ASN A 17 -19.58 -7.52 -31.35
N PHE A 18 -20.43 -7.58 -30.33
CA PHE A 18 -21.61 -6.73 -30.18
C PHE A 18 -21.39 -5.57 -29.19
N ASP A 19 -20.15 -5.33 -28.77
CA ASP A 19 -19.87 -4.18 -27.91
C ASP A 19 -20.06 -2.88 -28.70
N ILE A 20 -20.96 -2.03 -28.21
CA ILE A 20 -21.30 -0.74 -28.83
C ILE A 20 -20.35 0.34 -28.30
N LYS A 21 -19.60 0.06 -27.23
CA LYS A 21 -18.64 1.01 -26.67
C LYS A 21 -17.40 1.08 -27.55
N ASP A 22 -16.86 2.28 -27.68
CA ASP A 22 -15.55 2.48 -28.31
C ASP A 22 -14.50 1.63 -27.57
N GLU A 23 -13.67 0.95 -28.35
CA GLU A 23 -12.47 0.31 -27.83
C GLU A 23 -11.58 1.35 -27.13
N ARG A 24 -10.76 0.86 -26.18
CA ARG A 24 -9.78 1.72 -25.50
C ARG A 24 -8.91 2.38 -26.55
N ARG A 25 -9.08 3.69 -26.71
CA ARG A 25 -8.23 4.49 -27.58
C ARG A 25 -6.80 4.47 -27.04
N SER A 26 -5.82 4.36 -27.94
CA SER A 26 -4.42 4.60 -27.61
C SER A 26 -4.24 6.07 -27.24
N GLY A 27 -4.34 6.37 -25.94
CA GLY A 27 -4.05 7.68 -25.38
C GLY A 27 -2.55 7.91 -25.20
N ARG A 28 -2.18 9.10 -24.71
CA ARG A 28 -0.80 9.41 -24.32
C ARG A 28 -0.30 8.37 -23.29
N PRO A 29 0.94 7.86 -23.41
CA PRO A 29 1.51 6.95 -22.42
C PRO A 29 1.62 7.68 -21.07
N VAL A 30 0.83 7.26 -20.09
CA VAL A 30 0.90 7.75 -18.70
C VAL A 30 1.81 6.84 -17.86
N THR A 31 2.14 5.67 -18.38
CA THR A 31 2.73 4.54 -17.64
C THR A 31 4.07 4.88 -16.99
N ASP A 32 5.00 5.48 -17.73
CA ASP A 32 6.40 5.69 -17.29
C ASP A 32 6.52 6.55 -16.03
N LYS A 33 5.61 7.50 -15.86
CA LYS A 33 5.61 8.41 -14.70
C LYS A 33 4.90 7.83 -13.49
N VAL A 34 3.91 6.95 -13.70
CA VAL A 34 3.17 6.32 -12.60
C VAL A 34 4.02 5.26 -11.91
N THR A 35 4.75 4.45 -12.67
CA THR A 35 5.68 3.45 -12.12
C THR A 35 6.75 4.13 -11.28
N ALA A 36 7.34 5.23 -11.77
CA ALA A 36 8.35 6.00 -11.03
C ALA A 36 7.83 6.57 -9.70
N ILE A 37 6.57 7.07 -9.67
CA ILE A 37 5.95 7.55 -8.42
C ILE A 37 5.83 6.41 -7.40
N VAL A 38 5.40 5.23 -7.84
CA VAL A 38 5.23 4.06 -6.95
C VAL A 38 6.59 3.55 -6.45
N GLU A 39 7.60 3.49 -7.31
CA GLU A 39 8.96 3.08 -6.95
C GLU A 39 9.55 4.00 -5.86
N LYS A 40 9.36 5.32 -5.97
CA LYS A 40 9.82 6.28 -4.96
C LYS A 40 9.21 6.04 -3.59
N VAL A 41 7.90 5.79 -3.53
CA VAL A 41 7.19 5.49 -2.27
C VAL A 41 7.58 4.13 -1.69
N GLN A 42 7.93 3.15 -2.53
CA GLN A 42 8.42 1.86 -2.07
C GLN A 42 9.85 1.94 -1.51
N GLN A 43 10.70 2.78 -2.11
CA GLN A 43 12.06 3.02 -1.65
C GLN A 43 12.09 3.77 -0.32
N ASP A 44 11.29 4.81 -0.19
CA ASP A 44 11.13 5.56 1.06
C ASP A 44 9.65 5.81 1.34
N ARG A 45 9.14 5.19 2.41
CA ARG A 45 7.74 5.34 2.82
C ARG A 45 7.44 6.70 3.47
N HIS A 46 8.47 7.48 3.80
CA HIS A 46 8.35 8.81 4.42
C HIS A 46 8.56 9.96 3.44
N ILE A 47 8.87 9.67 2.16
CA ILE A 47 9.04 10.70 1.14
C ILE A 47 7.78 11.54 1.00
N SER A 48 7.94 12.86 0.90
CA SER A 48 6.79 13.73 0.71
C SER A 48 6.33 13.72 -0.75
N SER A 49 5.03 13.93 -0.96
CA SER A 49 4.48 14.12 -2.30
C SER A 49 5.10 15.30 -3.07
N TYR A 50 5.63 16.31 -2.35
CA TYR A 50 6.33 17.45 -2.96
C TYR A 50 7.70 17.05 -3.48
N ASP A 51 8.47 16.29 -2.69
CA ASP A 51 9.80 15.81 -3.10
C ASP A 51 9.68 14.89 -4.33
N ILE A 52 8.68 14.00 -4.35
CA ILE A 52 8.40 13.17 -5.54
C ILE A 52 8.09 14.05 -6.76
N ALA A 53 7.31 15.11 -6.58
CA ALA A 53 6.91 16.00 -7.67
C ALA A 53 8.12 16.77 -8.24
N GLU A 54 8.99 17.26 -7.36
CA GLU A 54 10.23 17.95 -7.73
C GLU A 54 11.20 17.01 -8.44
N GLU A 55 11.50 15.84 -7.86
CA GLU A 55 12.45 14.88 -8.42
C GLU A 55 12.02 14.33 -9.78
N LEU A 56 10.72 14.10 -9.98
CA LEU A 56 10.20 13.56 -11.24
C LEU A 56 9.80 14.66 -12.24
N GLY A 57 9.85 15.94 -11.86
CA GLY A 57 9.38 17.06 -12.68
C GLY A 57 7.90 16.90 -13.07
N ILE A 58 7.07 16.48 -12.13
CA ILE A 58 5.63 16.25 -12.31
C ILE A 58 4.86 17.24 -11.46
N ASP A 59 3.72 17.71 -11.95
CA ASP A 59 2.82 18.52 -11.13
C ASP A 59 2.37 17.77 -9.87
N HIS A 60 2.41 18.46 -8.73
CA HIS A 60 2.10 17.89 -7.42
C HIS A 60 0.70 17.29 -7.33
N LYS A 61 -0.31 17.91 -7.95
CA LYS A 61 -1.68 17.36 -7.97
C LYS A 61 -1.75 16.05 -8.75
N THR A 62 -0.94 15.92 -9.79
CA THR A 62 -0.83 14.69 -10.57
C THR A 62 -0.24 13.57 -9.71
N VAL A 63 0.81 13.84 -8.93
CA VAL A 63 1.37 12.88 -7.96
C VAL A 63 0.31 12.44 -6.94
N LEU A 64 -0.40 13.38 -6.31
CA LEU A 64 -1.46 13.07 -5.35
C LEU A 64 -2.59 12.21 -5.96
N SER A 65 -3.02 12.54 -7.18
CA SER A 65 -4.05 11.78 -7.90
C SER A 65 -3.60 10.34 -8.17
N HIS A 66 -2.35 10.14 -8.56
CA HIS A 66 -1.79 8.81 -8.80
C HIS A 66 -1.62 8.01 -7.51
N LEU A 67 -1.09 8.61 -6.44
CA LEU A 67 -0.98 7.96 -5.13
C LEU A 67 -2.35 7.48 -4.63
N LYS A 68 -3.38 8.33 -4.76
CA LYS A 68 -4.75 7.97 -4.40
C LYS A 68 -5.31 6.83 -5.25
N LYS A 69 -5.08 6.84 -6.57
CA LYS A 69 -5.49 5.75 -7.48
C LYS A 69 -4.77 4.44 -7.21
N ALA A 70 -3.52 4.51 -6.77
CA ALA A 70 -2.71 3.36 -6.37
C ALA A 70 -3.05 2.84 -4.95
N GLY A 71 -3.92 3.53 -4.21
CA GLY A 71 -4.37 3.12 -2.88
C GLY A 71 -3.44 3.54 -1.75
N PHE A 72 -2.45 4.39 -2.00
CA PHE A 72 -1.61 4.94 -0.93
C PHE A 72 -2.40 5.93 -0.08
N LYS A 73 -2.21 5.83 1.24
CA LYS A 73 -2.79 6.72 2.24
C LYS A 73 -1.69 7.17 3.18
N ASN A 74 -1.67 8.46 3.50
CA ASN A 74 -0.79 9.00 4.51
C ASN A 74 -1.26 8.50 5.87
N ASN A 75 -0.49 7.60 6.45
CA ASN A 75 -0.70 7.12 7.81
C ASN A 75 0.36 7.75 8.70
N LEU A 76 -0.04 8.22 9.88
CA LEU A 76 0.93 8.60 10.91
C LEU A 76 1.69 7.34 11.34
N ASN A 77 3.00 7.48 11.56
CA ASN A 77 3.80 6.41 12.11
C ASN A 77 3.26 6.04 13.51
N SER A 78 3.21 4.75 13.81
CA SER A 78 2.96 4.31 15.18
C SER A 78 4.15 4.73 16.04
N TRP A 79 3.89 5.32 17.20
CA TRP A 79 4.92 5.55 18.20
C TRP A 79 5.47 4.20 18.67
N VAL A 80 6.76 3.99 18.48
CA VAL A 80 7.50 2.86 19.06
C VAL A 80 8.23 3.40 20.28
N LEU A 81 7.88 2.90 21.47
CA LEU A 81 8.33 3.44 22.74
C LEU A 81 9.86 3.39 22.91
N HIS A 82 10.52 2.39 22.32
CA HIS A 82 11.98 2.24 22.37
C HIS A 82 12.53 1.56 21.11
N GLU A 83 13.65 2.09 20.60
CA GLU A 83 14.51 1.36 19.67
C GLU A 83 15.19 0.21 20.42
N LEU A 84 14.81 -1.02 20.10
CA LEU A 84 15.37 -2.21 20.74
C LEU A 84 16.66 -2.62 20.03
N PRO A 85 17.78 -2.82 20.77
CA PRO A 85 18.99 -3.42 20.21
C PRO A 85 18.71 -4.82 19.63
N GLU A 86 19.47 -5.21 18.60
CA GLU A 86 19.31 -6.50 17.91
C GLU A 86 19.31 -7.71 18.87
N ARG A 87 20.19 -7.71 19.88
CA ARG A 87 20.21 -8.74 20.94
C ARG A 87 18.90 -8.84 21.72
N ASN A 88 18.23 -7.70 21.97
CA ASN A 88 16.98 -7.66 22.72
C ASN A 88 15.82 -8.13 21.82
N LEU A 89 15.86 -7.83 20.52
CA LEU A 89 14.91 -8.36 19.54
C LEU A 89 15.02 -9.87 19.41
N MET A 90 16.24 -10.40 19.26
CA MET A 90 16.48 -11.85 19.18
C MET A 90 16.01 -12.57 20.45
N ASN A 91 16.37 -12.04 21.63
CA ASN A 91 15.92 -12.58 22.90
C ASN A 91 14.39 -12.55 23.01
N GLY A 92 13.75 -11.46 22.58
CA GLY A 92 12.28 -11.36 22.53
C GLY A 92 11.66 -12.46 21.68
N VAL A 93 12.15 -12.67 20.45
CA VAL A 93 11.64 -13.72 19.56
C VAL A 93 11.78 -15.12 20.17
N LEU A 94 12.95 -15.43 20.75
CA LEU A 94 13.19 -16.72 21.38
C LEU A 94 12.27 -16.98 22.59
N ILE A 95 12.06 -15.96 23.44
CA ILE A 95 11.16 -16.05 24.59
C ILE A 95 9.72 -16.26 24.11
N TYR A 96 9.26 -15.51 23.10
CA TYR A 96 7.91 -15.69 22.54
C TYR A 96 7.70 -17.07 21.93
N ASP A 97 8.67 -17.57 21.14
CA ASP A 97 8.60 -18.90 20.54
C ASP A 97 8.54 -20.00 21.61
N PHE A 98 9.35 -19.88 22.66
CA PHE A 98 9.32 -20.80 23.81
C PHE A 98 7.96 -20.77 24.52
N LEU A 99 7.47 -19.58 24.89
CA LEU A 99 6.18 -19.43 25.57
C LEU A 99 5.02 -19.96 24.73
N LEU A 100 5.03 -19.70 23.41
CA LEU A 100 3.99 -20.18 22.50
C LEU A 100 3.99 -21.71 22.39
N LYS A 101 5.17 -22.33 22.33
CA LYS A 101 5.32 -23.79 22.29
C LYS A 101 4.90 -24.44 23.60
N SER A 102 5.28 -23.86 24.73
CA SER A 102 4.96 -24.39 26.07
C SER A 102 3.48 -24.24 26.43
N ASN A 103 2.78 -23.24 25.87
CA ASN A 103 1.35 -23.02 26.12
C ASN A 103 0.44 -24.04 25.39
N LYS A 104 0.93 -24.72 24.35
CA LYS A 104 0.16 -25.73 23.59
C LYS A 104 -0.11 -27.01 24.39
N PRO A 105 0.88 -27.66 25.01
CA PRO A 105 0.65 -28.87 25.81
C PRO A 105 0.04 -28.56 27.19
N GLU A 106 0.44 -27.45 27.82
CA GLU A 106 -0.05 -27.05 29.15
C GLU A 106 -0.43 -25.56 29.16
N PRO A 107 -1.73 -25.22 29.06
CA PRO A 107 -2.17 -23.83 29.02
C PRO A 107 -1.95 -23.11 30.35
N PHE A 108 -0.83 -22.41 30.48
CA PHE A 108 -0.44 -21.72 31.72
C PHE A 108 -1.05 -20.33 31.86
N LEU A 109 -1.65 -19.77 30.80
CA LEU A 109 -2.32 -18.46 30.84
C LEU A 109 -3.42 -18.37 31.90
N LYS A 110 -4.03 -19.51 32.27
CA LYS A 110 -5.06 -19.55 33.33
C LYS A 110 -4.51 -19.37 34.74
N ILE A 111 -3.20 -19.59 34.93
CA ILE A 111 -2.53 -19.52 36.24
C ILE A 111 -1.58 -18.31 36.30
N LEU A 112 -1.36 -17.63 35.17
CA LEU A 112 -0.51 -16.45 35.09
C LEU A 112 -1.17 -15.27 35.81
N ILE A 113 -0.48 -14.73 36.83
CA ILE A 113 -0.84 -13.49 37.50
C ILE A 113 0.23 -12.46 37.12
N THR A 114 -0.18 -11.32 36.56
CA THR A 114 0.72 -10.21 36.19
C THR A 114 0.37 -8.96 36.98
N ASP A 115 1.38 -8.21 37.39
CA ASP A 115 1.24 -6.92 38.05
C ASP A 115 2.12 -5.88 37.34
N ASN A 116 1.66 -4.62 37.32
CA ASN A 116 2.41 -3.52 36.72
C ASN A 116 2.01 -2.19 37.37
N GLU A 117 3.00 -1.38 37.70
CA GLU A 117 2.77 -0.05 38.27
C GLU A 117 2.57 0.98 37.17
N LYS A 118 1.57 1.84 37.32
CA LYS A 118 1.32 2.98 36.42
C LYS A 118 1.14 4.25 37.24
N TRP A 119 1.90 5.28 36.91
CA TRP A 119 1.77 6.60 37.52
C TRP A 119 0.41 7.22 37.20
N ILE A 120 -0.24 7.80 38.21
CA ILE A 120 -1.45 8.64 38.08
C ILE A 120 -1.03 10.07 38.43
N THR A 121 -1.21 10.99 37.50
CA THR A 121 -0.99 12.42 37.74
C THR A 121 -2.25 13.06 38.29
N HIS A 122 -2.12 13.92 39.31
CA HIS A 122 -3.20 14.77 39.80
C HIS A 122 -3.14 16.11 39.07
N ASP A 123 -4.29 16.59 38.58
CA ASP A 123 -4.45 17.92 37.96
C ASP A 123 -4.38 19.05 39.01
#